data_AF-A0A397HVR1-F1
#
_entry.id   AF-A0A397HVR1-F1
#
_cell.length_a   1.000
_cell.length_b   1.000
_cell.length_c   1.000
_cell.angle_alpha   90.00
_cell.angle_beta   90.00
_cell.angle_gamma   90.00
#
_symmetry.space_group_name_H-M   'P 1'
#
loop_
_entity.id
_entity.type
_entity.pdbx_description
1 polymer ?
#
loop_
_entity_poly.entity_id
_entity_poly.type
_entity_poly.pdbx_seq_one_letter_code
_entity_poly.pdbx_strand_id
1 'polypeptide(L)'
;MSTARIQSLPHLSPGEVSLLDLAADDPRDVVSLSDKEALILQLYNQIQELELEKALLEQDLEPASGDNPDEQLAMAERELLEARATYTVRRKAISTVLMTDPTLKAVHLKAASPAERALLPLVNRRDVLSLTHENLISAHNATLRQLSNLEVQNLQLHQKNQELVRQLLESTKDDSSWRKALDDDDLKAQLDHLEADRKKSKSRWEVMKSIASAIVVGSGVNWAEDDGLTALVLDGSDD
;
A
#
# COMPACT_ATOMS: atom_id res chain seq x y z
N MET A 1 -9.96 -13.85 34.55
CA MET A 1 -11.03 -14.44 33.73
C MET A 1 -12.00 -13.33 33.38
N SER A 2 -11.55 -12.40 32.55
CA SER A 2 -12.38 -11.28 32.09
C SER A 2 -12.97 -11.75 30.76
N THR A 3 -14.25 -12.07 30.74
CA THR A 3 -14.99 -12.36 29.50
C THR A 3 -15.09 -11.06 28.70
N ALA A 4 -14.04 -10.73 27.96
CA ALA A 4 -14.09 -9.71 26.94
C ALA A 4 -15.11 -10.19 25.90
N ARG A 5 -16.11 -9.34 25.64
CA ARG A 5 -17.16 -9.59 24.67
C ARG A 5 -16.52 -10.05 23.36
N ILE A 6 -16.95 -11.20 22.86
CA ILE A 6 -16.78 -11.59 21.46
C ILE A 6 -17.43 -10.47 20.64
N GLN A 7 -16.65 -9.47 20.25
CA GLN A 7 -17.07 -8.51 19.26
C GLN A 7 -17.16 -9.32 17.98
N SER A 8 -18.39 -9.62 17.56
CA SER A 8 -18.65 -10.27 16.29
C SER A 8 -18.17 -9.33 15.20
N LEU A 9 -16.92 -9.48 14.79
CA LEU A 9 -16.35 -8.82 13.62
C LEU A 9 -16.82 -9.65 12.42
N PRO A 10 -17.84 -9.20 11.66
CA PRO A 10 -18.49 -10.03 10.66
C PRO A 10 -17.61 -10.32 9.44
N HIS A 11 -16.45 -9.67 9.36
CA HIS A 11 -15.47 -9.79 8.28
C HIS A 11 -14.39 -10.83 8.54
N LEU A 12 -14.32 -11.36 9.76
CA LEU A 12 -13.28 -12.28 10.18
C LEU A 12 -13.81 -13.71 10.26
N SER A 13 -12.99 -14.66 9.82
CA SER A 13 -13.29 -16.08 9.96
C SER A 13 -13.31 -16.49 11.45
N PRO A 14 -14.04 -17.54 11.86
CA PRO A 14 -14.05 -17.99 13.25
C PRO A 14 -12.66 -18.38 13.77
N GLY A 15 -11.76 -18.80 12.87
CA GLY A 15 -10.36 -19.04 13.18
C GLY A 15 -9.60 -17.74 13.49
N GLU A 16 -9.81 -16.69 12.72
CA GLU A 16 -9.19 -15.37 12.95
C GLU A 16 -9.67 -14.72 14.25
N VAL A 17 -10.96 -14.87 14.60
CA VAL A 17 -11.49 -14.39 15.88
C VAL A 17 -10.82 -15.12 17.06
N SER A 18 -10.60 -16.42 16.93
CA SER A 18 -9.89 -17.21 17.96
C SER A 18 -8.42 -16.79 18.09
N LEU A 19 -7.77 -16.42 16.98
CA LEU A 19 -6.40 -15.89 17.00
C LEU A 19 -6.34 -14.49 17.63
N LEU A 20 -7.36 -13.65 17.44
CA LEU A 20 -7.46 -12.35 18.09
C LEU A 20 -7.67 -12.48 19.60
N ASP A 21 -8.51 -13.40 20.04
CA ASP A 21 -8.68 -13.69 21.48
C ASP A 21 -7.38 -14.20 22.09
N LEU A 22 -6.62 -15.00 21.34
CA LEU A 22 -5.30 -15.47 21.75
C LEU A 22 -4.28 -14.32 21.77
N ALA A 23 -4.42 -13.32 20.91
CA ALA A 23 -3.56 -12.12 20.84
C ALA A 23 -4.00 -10.97 21.77
N ALA A 24 -5.12 -11.11 22.48
CA ALA A 24 -5.58 -10.11 23.44
C ALA A 24 -4.64 -10.01 24.65
N ASP A 25 -4.37 -8.80 25.13
CA ASP A 25 -3.40 -8.55 26.20
C ASP A 25 -3.79 -9.23 27.52
N ASP A 26 -2.93 -10.12 28.04
CA ASP A 26 -3.02 -10.63 29.41
C ASP A 26 -2.16 -9.73 30.33
N PRO A 27 -2.67 -9.22 31.47
CA PRO A 27 -1.86 -8.49 32.43
C PRO A 27 -0.63 -9.27 32.94
N ARG A 28 -0.56 -10.59 32.75
CA ARG A 28 0.60 -11.43 33.05
C ARG A 28 1.75 -11.27 32.05
N ASP A 29 1.50 -10.65 30.90
CA ASP A 29 2.48 -10.42 29.83
C ASP A 29 3.21 -9.07 29.99
N VAL A 30 2.83 -8.26 30.99
CA VAL A 30 3.45 -6.95 31.24
C VAL A 30 4.57 -7.10 32.27
N VAL A 31 5.82 -6.98 31.83
CA VAL A 31 6.95 -6.80 32.75
C VAL A 31 6.94 -5.36 33.25
N SER A 32 6.57 -5.17 34.51
CA SER A 32 6.79 -3.91 35.21
C SER A 32 8.28 -3.78 35.53
N LEU A 33 8.98 -2.95 34.75
CA LEU A 33 10.37 -2.58 35.02
C LEU A 33 10.43 -1.70 36.27
N SER A 34 11.45 -1.92 37.11
CA SER A 34 11.79 -0.97 38.16
C SER A 34 12.25 0.36 37.56
N ASP A 35 12.06 1.48 38.26
CA ASP A 35 12.57 2.80 37.83
C ASP A 35 14.07 2.77 37.50
N LYS A 36 14.84 1.98 38.25
CA LYS A 36 16.27 1.77 37.98
C LYS A 36 16.52 1.01 36.68
N GLU A 37 15.75 -0.02 36.41
CA GLU A 37 15.87 -0.82 35.18
C GLU A 37 15.47 0.01 33.96
N ALA A 38 14.40 0.81 34.08
CA ALA A 38 14.00 1.77 33.06
C ALA A 38 15.10 2.80 32.78
N LEU A 39 15.71 3.36 33.83
CA LEU A 39 16.84 4.30 33.69
C LEU A 39 18.05 3.64 33.01
N ILE A 40 18.39 2.39 33.38
CA ILE A 40 19.50 1.66 32.75
C ILE A 40 19.25 1.48 31.25
N LEU A 41 18.03 1.11 30.85
CA LEU A 41 17.68 0.96 29.44
C LEU A 41 17.73 2.30 28.68
N GLN A 42 17.31 3.40 29.32
CA GLN A 42 17.43 4.74 28.75
C GLN A 42 18.90 5.14 28.55
N LEU A 43 19.74 4.94 29.56
CA LEU A 43 21.19 5.21 29.47
C LEU A 43 21.85 4.33 28.41
N TYR A 44 21.47 3.06 28.31
CA TYR A 44 21.96 2.17 27.25
C TYR A 44 21.61 2.71 25.86
N ASN A 45 20.37 3.15 25.64
CA ASN A 45 19.96 3.75 24.36
C ASN A 45 20.74 5.04 24.05
N GLN A 46 20.95 5.90 25.06
CA GLN A 46 21.75 7.12 24.92
C GLN A 46 23.21 6.81 24.58
N ILE A 47 23.82 5.81 25.23
CA ILE A 47 25.18 5.38 24.93
C ILE A 47 25.27 4.88 23.48
N GLN A 48 24.30 4.11 23.02
CA GLN A 48 24.26 3.65 21.63
C GLN A 48 24.17 4.81 20.64
N GLU A 49 23.36 5.83 20.92
CA GLU A 49 23.25 7.04 20.10
C GLU A 49 24.58 7.82 20.08
N LEU A 50 25.19 8.05 21.24
CA LEU A 50 26.50 8.71 21.34
C LEU A 50 27.63 7.93 20.65
N GLU A 51 27.59 6.59 20.67
CA GLU A 51 28.54 5.77 19.92
C GLU A 51 28.41 5.95 18.41
N LEU A 52 27.18 6.14 17.91
CA LEU A 52 26.94 6.47 16.50
C LEU A 52 27.45 7.88 16.17
N GLU A 53 27.12 8.87 16.99
CA GLU A 53 27.60 10.25 16.80
C GLU A 53 29.13 10.31 16.80
N LYS A 54 29.77 9.60 17.74
CA LYS A 54 31.22 9.48 17.80
C LYS A 54 31.79 8.81 16.56
N ALA A 55 31.20 7.71 16.07
CA ALA A 55 31.64 7.04 14.86
C ALA A 55 31.54 7.94 13.62
N LEU A 56 30.52 8.82 13.56
CA LEU A 56 30.38 9.82 12.50
C LEU A 56 31.42 10.95 12.62
N LEU A 57 31.78 11.36 13.83
CA LEU A 57 32.77 12.42 14.08
C LEU A 57 34.23 11.94 13.92
N GLU A 58 34.51 10.67 14.23
CA GLU A 58 35.83 10.04 14.02
C GLU A 58 36.09 9.68 12.55
N GLN A 59 35.05 9.70 11.70
CA GLN A 59 35.23 9.59 10.27
C GLN A 59 35.89 10.89 9.79
N ASP A 60 37.20 10.84 9.55
CA ASP A 60 38.02 11.96 9.11
C ASP A 60 37.35 12.61 7.89
N LEU A 61 36.71 13.76 8.11
CA LEU A 61 36.30 14.67 7.05
C LEU A 61 37.60 15.20 6.45
N GLU A 62 38.13 14.50 5.44
CA GLU A 62 39.21 15.03 4.60
C GLU A 62 38.80 16.45 4.19
N PRO A 63 39.63 17.47 4.49
CA PRO A 63 39.26 18.85 4.23
C PRO A 63 38.97 18.98 2.73
N ALA A 64 37.76 19.41 2.39
CA ALA A 64 37.30 19.60 1.02
C ALA A 64 38.33 20.42 0.22
N SER A 65 39.21 19.72 -0.49
CA SER A 65 40.31 20.27 -1.25
C SER A 65 40.25 19.64 -2.63
N GLY A 66 39.38 20.18 -3.47
CA GLY A 66 39.29 19.77 -4.87
C GLY A 66 38.24 20.57 -5.63
N ASP A 67 38.55 20.85 -6.90
CA ASP A 67 37.83 21.72 -7.84
C ASP A 67 36.42 21.23 -8.23
N ASN A 68 35.84 20.21 -7.57
CA ASN A 68 34.53 19.66 -7.91
C ASN A 68 33.73 19.23 -6.66
N PRO A 69 32.87 20.11 -6.11
CA PRO A 69 32.15 19.84 -4.86
C PRO A 69 31.13 18.70 -4.99
N ASP A 70 30.55 18.49 -6.18
CA ASP A 70 29.51 17.49 -6.39
C ASP A 70 30.05 16.05 -6.28
N GLU A 71 31.27 15.80 -6.76
CA GLU A 71 31.92 14.48 -6.65
C GLU A 71 32.33 14.19 -5.20
N GLN A 72 32.80 15.21 -4.47
CA GLN A 72 33.14 15.08 -3.05
C GLN A 72 31.90 14.83 -2.18
N LEU A 73 30.77 15.48 -2.50
CA LEU A 73 29.49 15.21 -1.84
C LEU A 73 29.04 13.77 -2.09
N ALA A 74 29.11 13.28 -3.33
CA ALA A 74 28.74 11.91 -3.65
C ALA A 74 29.63 10.87 -2.94
N MET A 75 30.92 11.16 -2.77
CA MET A 75 31.84 10.32 -2.00
C MET A 75 31.50 10.34 -0.50
N ALA A 76 31.31 11.52 0.09
CA ALA A 76 30.95 11.67 1.50
C ALA A 76 29.60 11.00 1.84
N GLU A 77 28.60 11.12 0.96
CA GLU A 77 27.30 10.43 1.13
C GLU A 77 27.47 8.91 1.15
N ARG A 78 28.29 8.38 0.24
CA ARG A 78 28.57 6.94 0.18
C ARG A 78 29.29 6.44 1.43
N GLU A 79 30.29 7.18 1.88
CA GLU A 79 31.05 6.87 3.10
C GLU A 79 30.19 6.94 4.37
N LEU A 80 29.27 7.91 4.45
CA LEU A 80 28.28 7.99 5.52
C LEU A 80 27.34 6.78 5.49
N LEU A 81 26.81 6.42 4.32
CA LEU A 81 25.92 5.27 4.17
C LEU A 81 26.63 3.97 4.56
N GLU A 82 27.90 3.82 4.22
CA GLU A 82 28.72 2.67 4.61
C GLU A 82 28.96 2.62 6.13
N ALA A 83 29.35 3.74 6.75
CA ALA A 83 29.51 3.84 8.20
C ALA A 83 28.20 3.54 8.95
N ARG A 84 27.07 4.09 8.47
CA ARG A 84 25.75 3.82 9.04
C ARG A 84 25.35 2.36 8.89
N ALA A 85 25.60 1.75 7.73
CA ALA A 85 25.30 0.35 7.49
C ALA A 85 26.14 -0.56 8.40
N THR A 86 27.44 -0.33 8.50
CA THR A 86 28.35 -1.12 9.35
C THR A 86 28.00 -1.01 10.84
N TYR A 87 27.74 0.20 11.34
CA TYR A 87 27.26 0.40 12.71
C TYR A 87 25.94 -0.34 12.96
N THR A 88 24.98 -0.22 12.05
CA THR A 88 23.67 -0.86 12.18
C THR A 88 23.78 -2.39 12.23
N VAL A 89 24.64 -2.97 11.38
CA VAL A 89 24.92 -4.41 11.38
C VAL A 89 25.60 -4.85 12.68
N ARG A 90 26.63 -4.11 13.14
CA ARG A 90 27.31 -4.40 14.40
C ARG A 90 26.35 -4.35 15.59
N ARG A 91 25.52 -3.30 15.68
CA ARG A 91 24.50 -3.16 16.71
C ARG A 91 23.50 -4.31 16.68
N LYS A 92 23.05 -4.70 15.48
CA LYS A 92 22.14 -5.83 15.31
C LYS A 92 22.79 -7.15 15.78
N ALA A 93 24.07 -7.36 15.47
CA ALA A 93 24.80 -8.55 15.92
C ALA A 93 24.93 -8.59 17.45
N ILE A 94 25.33 -7.48 18.09
CA ILE A 94 25.44 -7.37 19.55
C ILE A 94 24.07 -7.60 20.21
N SER A 95 23.02 -6.93 19.72
CA SER A 95 21.65 -7.09 20.21
C SER A 95 21.17 -8.54 20.07
N THR A 96 21.47 -9.19 18.95
CA THR A 96 21.13 -10.60 18.74
C THR A 96 21.80 -11.48 19.80
N VAL A 97 23.10 -11.32 20.04
CA VAL A 97 23.81 -12.08 21.07
C VAL A 97 23.20 -11.84 22.45
N LEU A 98 22.96 -10.58 22.82
CA LEU A 98 22.35 -10.18 24.09
C LEU A 98 20.94 -10.72 24.30
N MET A 99 20.15 -10.92 23.23
CA MET A 99 18.82 -11.52 23.32
C MET A 99 18.87 -13.06 23.30
N THR A 100 19.75 -13.66 22.51
CA THR A 100 19.79 -15.12 22.31
C THR A 100 20.21 -15.91 23.55
N ASP A 101 21.22 -15.47 24.29
CA ASP A 101 21.68 -16.19 25.49
C ASP A 101 20.60 -16.27 26.59
N PRO A 102 19.98 -15.16 27.03
CA PRO A 102 18.93 -15.23 28.04
C PRO A 102 17.66 -15.91 27.53
N THR A 103 17.33 -15.85 26.24
CA THR A 103 16.18 -16.58 25.69
C THR A 103 16.41 -18.09 25.66
N LEU A 104 17.59 -18.54 25.22
CA LEU A 104 17.97 -19.96 25.29
C LEU A 104 17.98 -20.46 26.73
N LYS A 105 18.46 -19.64 27.67
CA LYS A 105 18.45 -19.96 29.10
C LYS A 105 17.06 -20.01 29.70
N ALA A 106 16.15 -19.16 29.26
CA ALA A 106 14.77 -19.14 29.73
C ALA A 106 13.96 -20.34 29.24
N VAL A 107 14.18 -20.77 27.99
CA VAL A 107 13.40 -21.84 27.34
C VAL A 107 13.99 -23.23 27.54
N HIS A 108 15.30 -23.39 27.34
CA HIS A 108 15.92 -24.71 27.23
C HIS A 108 16.83 -25.08 28.39
N LEU A 109 17.40 -24.09 29.08
CA LEU A 109 18.27 -24.33 30.24
C LEU A 109 17.50 -24.05 31.52
N LYS A 110 18.06 -24.49 32.65
CA LYS A 110 17.52 -24.10 33.96
C LYS A 110 17.89 -22.64 34.20
N ALA A 111 16.93 -21.74 34.01
CA ALA A 111 17.09 -20.32 34.29
C ALA A 111 17.71 -20.09 35.68
N ALA A 112 18.90 -19.47 35.70
CA ALA A 112 19.69 -19.27 36.89
C ALA A 112 19.21 -18.01 37.64
N SER A 113 18.87 -16.95 36.91
CA SER A 113 18.42 -15.69 37.50
C SER A 113 16.88 -15.56 37.58
N PRO A 114 16.34 -14.77 38.52
CA PRO A 114 14.91 -14.45 38.55
C PRO A 114 14.44 -13.73 37.27
N ALA A 115 15.31 -12.90 36.67
CA ALA A 115 15.02 -12.22 35.41
C ALA A 115 14.87 -13.23 34.26
N GLU A 116 15.77 -14.21 34.15
CA GLU A 116 15.66 -15.28 33.15
C GLU A 116 14.37 -16.12 33.32
N ARG A 117 13.94 -16.38 34.56
CA ARG A 117 12.67 -17.08 34.83
C ARG A 117 11.45 -16.26 34.41
N ALA A 118 11.52 -14.94 34.52
CA ALA A 118 10.45 -14.05 34.09
C ALA A 118 10.34 -13.94 32.55
N LEU A 119 11.40 -14.30 31.80
CA LEU A 119 11.39 -14.25 30.34
C LEU A 119 10.54 -15.35 29.68
N LEU A 120 10.44 -16.54 30.28
CA LEU A 120 9.72 -17.68 29.70
C LEU A 120 8.27 -17.36 29.28
N PRO A 121 7.40 -16.76 30.15
CA PRO A 121 6.05 -16.41 29.73
C PRO A 121 6.03 -15.38 28.58
N LEU A 122 6.97 -14.43 28.56
CA LEU A 122 7.07 -13.41 27.52
C LEU A 122 7.52 -14.00 26.18
N VAL A 123 8.43 -14.97 26.21
CA VAL A 123 8.89 -15.69 25.02
C VAL A 123 7.74 -16.52 24.44
N ASN A 124 7.01 -17.25 25.29
CA ASN A 124 5.82 -17.98 24.85
C ASN A 124 4.76 -17.04 24.26
N ARG A 125 4.55 -15.88 24.89
CA ARG A 125 3.64 -14.86 24.40
C ARG A 125 4.06 -14.32 23.04
N ARG A 126 5.34 -13.96 22.90
CA ARG A 126 5.91 -13.53 21.62
C ARG A 126 5.68 -14.58 20.54
N ASP A 127 5.95 -15.85 20.82
CA ASP A 127 5.82 -16.93 19.84
C ASP A 127 4.36 -17.15 19.42
N VAL A 128 3.43 -17.08 20.37
CA VAL A 128 1.99 -17.09 20.11
C VAL A 128 1.58 -15.89 19.24
N LEU A 129 2.03 -14.68 19.58
CA LEU A 129 1.76 -13.48 18.81
C LEU A 129 2.34 -13.57 17.40
N SER A 130 3.58 -14.04 17.24
CA SER A 130 4.21 -14.26 15.94
C SER A 130 3.40 -15.24 15.09
N LEU A 131 2.95 -16.35 15.66
CA LEU A 131 2.10 -17.32 14.96
C LEU A 131 0.74 -16.73 14.57
N THR A 132 0.09 -15.98 15.47
CA THR A 132 -1.19 -15.31 15.15
C THR A 132 -0.99 -14.27 14.04
N HIS A 133 0.10 -13.51 14.09
CA HIS A 133 0.44 -12.49 13.12
C HIS A 133 0.72 -13.07 11.74
N GLU A 134 1.51 -14.14 11.66
CA GLU A 134 1.78 -14.85 10.40
C GLU A 134 0.50 -15.39 9.76
N ASN A 135 -0.40 -15.97 10.56
CA ASN A 135 -1.69 -16.45 10.08
C ASN A 135 -2.58 -15.32 9.57
N LEU A 136 -2.65 -14.21 10.31
CA LEU A 136 -3.42 -13.03 9.90
C LEU A 136 -2.85 -12.38 8.62
N ILE A 137 -1.53 -12.30 8.49
CA ILE A 137 -0.88 -11.83 7.26
C ILE A 137 -1.18 -12.76 6.09
N SER A 138 -1.14 -14.07 6.31
CA SER A 138 -1.46 -15.06 5.28
C SER A 138 -2.91 -14.91 4.80
N ALA A 139 -3.86 -14.78 5.74
CA ALA A 139 -5.26 -14.53 5.42
C ALA A 139 -5.45 -13.19 4.68
N HIS A 140 -4.78 -12.12 5.13
CA HIS A 140 -4.81 -10.81 4.47
C HIS A 140 -4.26 -10.87 3.04
N ASN A 141 -3.13 -11.56 2.83
CA ASN A 141 -2.57 -11.72 1.49
C ASN A 141 -3.49 -12.56 0.59
N ALA A 142 -4.21 -13.54 1.15
CA ALA A 142 -5.19 -14.32 0.40
C ALA A 142 -6.39 -13.46 -0.03
N THR A 143 -6.91 -12.62 0.85
CA THR A 143 -8.02 -11.71 0.51
C THR A 143 -7.61 -10.64 -0.50
N LEU A 144 -6.39 -10.08 -0.38
CA LEU A 144 -5.84 -9.16 -1.38
C LEU A 144 -5.71 -9.82 -2.77
N ARG A 145 -5.24 -11.07 -2.83
CA ARG A 145 -5.18 -11.82 -4.10
C ARG A 145 -6.57 -12.07 -4.69
N GLN A 146 -7.55 -12.40 -3.85
CA GLN A 146 -8.93 -12.56 -4.30
C GLN A 146 -9.51 -11.26 -4.84
N LEU A 147 -9.29 -10.15 -4.15
CA LEU A 147 -9.70 -8.82 -4.60
C LEU A 147 -9.10 -8.47 -5.96
N SER A 148 -7.77 -8.61 -6.10
CA SER A 148 -7.07 -8.34 -7.36
C SER A 148 -7.58 -9.22 -8.51
N ASN A 149 -7.83 -10.52 -8.26
CA ASN A 149 -8.42 -11.40 -9.26
C ASN A 149 -9.84 -10.97 -9.66
N LEU A 150 -10.67 -10.54 -8.71
CA LEU A 150 -12.01 -10.04 -8.98
C LEU A 150 -11.98 -8.72 -9.76
N GLU A 151 -11.05 -7.82 -9.47
CA GLU A 151 -10.84 -6.59 -10.23
C GLU A 151 -10.48 -6.87 -11.69
N VAL A 152 -9.54 -7.80 -11.92
CA VAL A 152 -9.18 -8.22 -13.29
C VAL A 152 -10.37 -8.86 -14.01
N GLN A 153 -11.14 -9.72 -13.33
CA GLN A 153 -12.35 -10.31 -13.91
C GLN A 153 -13.41 -9.24 -14.24
N ASN A 154 -13.56 -8.24 -13.37
CA ASN A 154 -14.50 -7.14 -13.58
C ASN A 154 -14.10 -6.30 -14.81
N LEU A 155 -12.82 -5.95 -14.95
CA LEU A 155 -12.30 -5.28 -16.14
C LEU A 155 -12.57 -6.10 -17.42
N GLN A 156 -12.31 -7.41 -17.39
CA GLN A 156 -12.58 -8.29 -18.53
C GLN A 156 -14.08 -8.37 -18.87
N LEU A 157 -14.95 -8.41 -17.85
CA LEU A 157 -16.39 -8.39 -18.05
C LEU A 157 -16.86 -7.04 -18.61
N HIS A 158 -16.31 -5.93 -18.15
CA HIS A 158 -16.61 -4.60 -18.70
C HIS A 158 -16.19 -4.50 -20.17
N GLN A 159 -15.00 -4.98 -20.54
CA GLN A 159 -14.56 -5.02 -21.94
C GLN A 159 -15.49 -5.89 -22.81
N LYS A 160 -15.86 -7.09 -22.33
CA LYS A 160 -16.82 -7.94 -23.04
C LYS A 160 -18.19 -7.29 -23.17
N ASN A 161 -18.68 -6.63 -22.14
CA ASN A 161 -19.95 -5.92 -22.19
C ASN A 161 -19.90 -4.75 -23.18
N GLN A 162 -18.79 -4.00 -23.23
CA GLN A 162 -18.59 -2.95 -24.23
C GLN A 162 -18.59 -3.52 -25.65
N GLU A 163 -17.88 -4.62 -25.88
CA GLU A 163 -17.83 -5.29 -27.19
C GLU A 163 -19.22 -5.82 -27.61
N LEU A 164 -19.94 -6.47 -26.71
CA LEU A 164 -21.31 -6.94 -26.98
C LEU A 164 -22.27 -5.78 -27.28
N VAL A 165 -22.13 -4.65 -26.57
CA VAL A 165 -22.91 -3.43 -26.85
C VAL A 165 -22.52 -2.85 -28.21
N ARG A 166 -21.23 -2.86 -28.59
CA ARG A 166 -20.77 -2.43 -29.92
C ARG A 166 -21.36 -3.32 -31.02
N GLN A 167 -21.32 -4.65 -30.84
CA GLN A 167 -21.90 -5.62 -31.76
C GLN A 167 -23.43 -5.46 -31.87
N LEU A 168 -24.13 -5.24 -30.76
CA LEU A 168 -25.57 -4.98 -30.75
C LEU A 168 -25.90 -3.69 -31.52
N LEU A 169 -25.19 -2.60 -31.25
CA LEU A 169 -25.37 -1.34 -31.95
C LEU A 169 -25.10 -1.50 -33.45
N GLU A 170 -24.06 -2.24 -33.84
CA GLU A 170 -23.73 -2.50 -35.25
C GLU A 170 -24.82 -3.34 -35.92
N SER A 171 -25.22 -4.45 -35.30
CA SER A 171 -26.32 -5.28 -35.80
C SER A 171 -27.64 -4.52 -35.90
N THR A 172 -27.87 -3.54 -35.02
CA THR A 172 -29.07 -2.68 -35.04
C THR A 172 -28.97 -1.57 -36.09
N LYS A 173 -27.76 -1.14 -36.49
CA LYS A 173 -27.58 -0.20 -37.61
C LYS A 173 -27.94 -0.85 -38.95
N ASP A 174 -27.52 -2.10 -39.15
CA ASP A 174 -27.77 -2.86 -40.37
C ASP A 174 -29.22 -3.32 -40.48
N ASP A 175 -29.87 -3.54 -39.33
CA ASP A 175 -31.30 -3.83 -39.28
C ASP A 175 -32.11 -2.53 -39.45
N SER A 176 -32.15 -2.01 -40.68
CA SER A 176 -33.10 -0.96 -41.09
C SER A 176 -34.46 -1.54 -41.51
N SER A 177 -34.65 -2.86 -41.38
CA SER A 177 -35.87 -3.54 -41.81
C SER A 177 -37.09 -3.10 -41.01
N TRP A 178 -36.92 -2.78 -39.72
CA TRP A 178 -37.98 -2.20 -38.88
C TRP A 178 -38.46 -0.84 -39.36
N ARG A 179 -37.61 -0.03 -40.01
CA ARG A 179 -38.02 1.25 -40.61
C ARG A 179 -38.99 1.06 -41.77
N LYS A 180 -38.89 -0.06 -42.48
CA LYS A 180 -39.83 -0.46 -43.55
C LYS A 180 -41.09 -1.13 -43.02
N ALA A 181 -41.04 -1.69 -41.81
CA ALA A 181 -42.19 -2.27 -41.10
C ALA A 181 -42.98 -1.22 -40.30
N LEU A 182 -42.49 0.03 -40.20
CA LEU A 182 -43.19 1.15 -39.59
C LEU A 182 -44.16 1.75 -40.62
N ASP A 183 -45.45 1.39 -40.55
CA ASP A 183 -46.49 1.91 -41.46
C ASP A 183 -47.04 3.28 -41.05
N ASP A 184 -46.69 3.77 -39.86
CA ASP A 184 -47.20 5.03 -39.31
C ASP A 184 -46.31 6.22 -39.69
N ASP A 185 -46.83 7.14 -40.49
CA ASP A 185 -46.09 8.30 -41.01
C ASP A 185 -45.79 9.36 -39.93
N ASP A 186 -46.60 9.43 -38.86
CA ASP A 186 -46.34 10.34 -37.73
C ASP A 186 -45.12 9.89 -36.92
N LEU A 187 -44.93 8.57 -36.76
CA LEU A 187 -43.77 8.01 -36.06
C LEU A 187 -42.48 8.17 -36.87
N LYS A 188 -42.55 8.13 -38.21
CA LYS A 188 -41.41 8.44 -39.08
C LYS A 188 -40.97 9.89 -38.95
N ALA A 189 -41.92 10.82 -38.98
CA ALA A 189 -41.62 12.25 -38.83
C ALA A 189 -40.99 12.57 -37.46
N GLN A 190 -41.45 11.91 -36.38
CA GLN A 190 -40.85 12.05 -35.06
C GLN A 190 -39.44 11.46 -34.98
N LEU A 191 -39.19 10.33 -35.63
CA LEU A 191 -37.87 9.71 -35.70
C LEU A 191 -36.86 10.61 -36.44
N ASP A 192 -37.25 11.16 -37.59
CA ASP A 192 -36.43 12.07 -38.39
C ASP A 192 -36.10 13.35 -37.61
N HIS A 193 -37.07 13.87 -36.84
CA HIS A 193 -36.85 15.01 -35.95
C HIS A 193 -35.83 14.67 -34.84
N LEU A 194 -35.96 13.50 -34.19
CA LEU A 194 -35.04 13.08 -33.14
C LEU A 194 -33.63 12.81 -33.68
N GLU A 195 -33.49 12.26 -34.88
CA GLU A 195 -32.18 12.10 -35.53
C GLU A 195 -31.55 13.46 -35.87
N ALA A 196 -32.34 14.42 -36.37
CA ALA A 196 -31.88 15.78 -36.64
C ALA A 196 -31.40 16.49 -35.36
N ASP A 197 -32.12 16.32 -34.25
CA ASP A 197 -31.74 16.90 -32.96
C ASP A 197 -30.52 16.22 -32.36
N ARG A 198 -30.40 14.89 -32.49
CA ARG A 198 -29.19 14.15 -32.11
C ARG A 198 -27.98 14.61 -32.92
N LYS A 199 -28.14 14.88 -34.22
CA LYS A 199 -27.06 15.38 -35.07
C LYS A 199 -26.63 16.79 -34.65
N LYS A 200 -27.59 17.67 -34.34
CA LYS A 200 -27.32 19.01 -33.80
C LYS A 200 -26.65 18.98 -32.44
N SER A 201 -27.06 18.08 -31.53
CA SER A 201 -26.44 17.95 -30.21
C SER A 201 -25.03 17.38 -30.30
N LYS A 202 -24.81 16.39 -31.16
CA LYS A 202 -23.47 15.85 -31.44
C LYS A 202 -22.53 16.93 -31.98
N SER A 203 -22.95 17.71 -32.98
CA SER A 203 -22.11 18.78 -33.52
C SER A 203 -21.82 19.87 -32.49
N ARG A 204 -22.78 20.18 -31.60
CA ARG A 204 -22.55 21.13 -30.49
C ARG A 204 -21.53 20.59 -29.49
N TRP A 205 -21.59 19.30 -29.17
CA TRP A 205 -20.64 18.65 -28.28
C TRP A 205 -19.24 18.59 -28.88
N GLU A 206 -19.10 18.25 -30.16
CA GLU A 206 -17.82 18.26 -30.89
C GLU A 206 -17.18 19.66 -30.88
N VAL A 207 -17.97 20.72 -31.11
CA VAL A 207 -17.52 22.11 -31.02
C VAL A 207 -17.08 22.47 -29.59
N MET A 208 -17.87 22.10 -28.57
CA MET A 208 -17.52 22.38 -27.17
C MET A 208 -16.25 21.64 -26.74
N LYS A 209 -16.07 20.39 -27.18
CA LYS A 209 -14.87 19.58 -26.92
C LYS A 209 -13.63 20.22 -27.57
N SER A 210 -13.74 20.65 -28.83
CA SER A 210 -12.66 21.34 -29.55
C SER A 210 -12.25 22.64 -28.84
N ILE A 211 -13.22 23.43 -28.38
CA ILE A 211 -12.96 24.65 -27.62
C ILE A 211 -12.28 24.34 -26.28
N ALA A 212 -12.76 23.34 -25.54
CA ALA A 212 -12.18 22.95 -24.25
C ALA A 212 -10.73 22.46 -24.42
N SER A 213 -10.45 21.62 -25.42
CA SER A 213 -9.09 21.17 -25.75
C SER A 213 -8.17 22.35 -26.11
N ALA A 214 -8.64 23.29 -26.94
CA ALA A 214 -7.87 24.48 -27.30
C ALA A 214 -7.57 25.40 -26.10
N ILE A 215 -8.51 25.53 -25.16
CA ILE A 215 -8.31 26.30 -23.92
C ILE A 215 -7.26 25.63 -23.03
N VAL A 216 -7.33 24.31 -22.84
CA VAL A 216 -6.37 23.58 -22.01
C VAL A 216 -4.96 23.67 -22.59
N VAL A 217 -4.80 23.41 -23.90
CA VAL A 217 -3.50 23.54 -24.59
C VAL A 217 -2.98 24.99 -24.58
N GLY A 218 -3.86 25.97 -24.82
CA GLY A 218 -3.50 27.39 -24.85
C GLY A 218 -3.21 28.01 -23.48
N SER A 219 -3.68 27.39 -22.39
CA SER A 219 -3.47 27.89 -21.02
C SER A 219 -2.05 27.67 -20.48
N GLY A 220 -1.25 26.83 -21.14
CA GLY A 220 0.11 26.48 -20.69
C GLY A 220 0.16 25.59 -19.44
N VAL A 221 -0.99 25.08 -18.98
CA VAL A 221 -1.07 24.05 -17.93
C VAL A 221 -0.40 22.77 -18.42
N ASN A 222 0.35 22.07 -17.56
CA ASN A 222 1.00 20.80 -17.89
C ASN A 222 -0.02 19.65 -17.95
N TRP A 223 -0.81 19.62 -19.02
CA TRP A 223 -1.90 18.67 -19.25
C TRP A 223 -1.41 17.24 -19.57
N ALA A 224 -0.11 17.04 -19.80
CA ALA A 224 0.49 15.75 -20.11
C ALA A 224 0.72 14.87 -18.87
N GLU A 225 0.71 15.45 -17.66
CA GLU A 225 0.89 14.72 -16.39
C GLU A 225 -0.45 14.36 -15.71
N ASP A 226 -1.56 14.96 -16.15
CA ASP A 226 -2.90 14.69 -15.63
C ASP A 226 -3.72 13.89 -16.65
N ASP A 227 -3.93 12.60 -16.37
CA ASP A 227 -4.67 11.65 -17.20
C ASP A 227 -6.05 12.18 -17.65
N GLY A 228 -6.71 13.00 -16.82
CA GLY A 228 -8.01 13.60 -17.13
C GLY A 228 -7.90 14.72 -18.18
N LEU A 229 -6.86 15.54 -18.10
CA LEU A 229 -6.57 16.58 -19.10
C LEU A 229 -5.96 15.98 -20.37
N THR A 230 -5.17 14.91 -20.24
CA THR A 230 -4.62 14.20 -21.40
C THR A 230 -5.74 13.55 -22.22
N ALA A 231 -6.72 12.92 -21.56
CA ALA A 231 -7.90 12.35 -22.24
C ALA A 231 -8.83 13.41 -22.87
N LEU A 232 -8.83 14.64 -22.35
CA LEU A 232 -9.60 15.74 -22.92
C LEU A 232 -8.93 16.33 -24.18
N VAL A 233 -7.60 16.34 -24.21
CA VAL A 233 -6.79 16.94 -25.28
C VAL A 233 -6.46 15.95 -26.38
N LEU A 234 -6.01 14.74 -26.04
CA LEU A 234 -5.78 13.66 -26.99
C LEU A 234 -7.13 13.03 -27.31
N ASP A 235 -7.56 13.21 -28.56
CA ASP A 235 -8.60 12.38 -29.12
C ASP A 235 -8.08 10.94 -29.08
N GLY A 236 -8.68 10.10 -28.24
CA GLY A 236 -8.74 8.68 -28.55
C GLY A 236 -9.54 8.55 -29.84
N SER A 237 -8.87 8.74 -30.97
CA SER A 237 -9.40 8.50 -32.29
C SER A 237 -9.59 7.00 -32.43
N ASP A 238 -10.71 6.51 -31.91
CA ASP A 238 -11.30 5.25 -32.33
C ASP A 238 -11.92 5.48 -33.71
N ASP A 239 -11.19 5.06 -34.75
CA ASP A 239 -11.81 4.52 -35.96
C ASP A 239 -12.66 3.28 -35.61
#